data_AF-A0A951YBX0-F1
#
_entry.id   AF-A0A951YBX0-F1
#
_cell.length_a   1.000
_cell.length_b   1.000
_cell.length_c   1.000
_cell.angle_alpha   90.00
_cell.angle_beta   90.00
_cell.angle_gamma   90.00
#
_symmetry.space_group_name_H-M   'P 1'
#
loop_
_entity.id
_entity.type
_entity.pdbx_description
1 polymer ?
#
loop_
_entity_poly.entity_id
_entity_poly.type
_entity_poly.pdbx_seq_one_letter_code
_entity_poly.pdbx_strand_id
1 'polypeptide(L)'
;MAISKINIQDFLKLRRQHLVFDVRSPGEYNHAHIPGAYSLPLFTDEERKVVGTAYKQESREQAIKIGLDYFGAKMRKMVEEVEAMLKGRNDKTVLVHCWRGGMRSAGVAWLLDLYGFKVYTLVGGYKAYRQWARERFEQPYPFRIIGGYTGSGKTQVLHELKNTGQHTIDLEAIAKHRGSAFGAIEGEPCPTQEMFENLLAEELNIHLVSGDSVIWLEDESQRIGTINIPHPLWVTMRNAPVCFLEVPFEERLKHITEEYGVQPKEKLAGAVHRIQKRLGPLETKMTLQFLEEGNITEAFRILLKYYDKQYKKALEKRDNPLPDIQHIS
;
A
#
# COMPACT_ATOMS: atom_id res chain seq x y z
N MET A 1 -3.66 33.60 -13.49
CA MET A 1 -2.83 33.12 -14.63
C MET A 1 -3.59 32.02 -15.34
N ALA A 2 -3.23 31.57 -16.55
CA ALA A 2 -4.01 30.50 -17.18
C ALA A 2 -3.79 29.18 -16.43
N ILE A 3 -4.83 28.67 -15.73
CA ILE A 3 -4.84 27.34 -15.10
C ILE A 3 -4.41 26.32 -16.15
N SER A 4 -3.32 25.59 -15.87
CA SER A 4 -2.73 24.67 -16.84
C SER A 4 -3.19 23.24 -16.56
N LYS A 5 -3.72 22.56 -17.59
CA LYS A 5 -4.09 21.15 -17.51
C LYS A 5 -2.91 20.30 -17.98
N ILE A 6 -2.48 19.36 -17.14
CA ILE A 6 -1.30 18.53 -17.40
C ILE A 6 -1.67 17.04 -17.41
N ASN A 7 -0.96 16.27 -18.22
CA ASN A 7 -1.10 14.81 -18.25
C ASN A 7 -0.46 14.17 -17.01
N ILE A 8 -0.62 12.86 -16.88
CA ILE A 8 -0.11 12.11 -15.72
C ILE A 8 1.43 12.16 -15.61
N GLN A 9 2.18 12.13 -16.72
CA GLN A 9 3.64 12.13 -16.68
C GLN A 9 4.19 13.46 -16.14
N ASP A 10 3.66 14.57 -16.63
CA ASP A 10 4.04 15.91 -16.17
C ASP A 10 3.59 16.15 -14.73
N PHE A 11 2.42 15.62 -14.35
CA PHE A 11 1.92 15.67 -12.98
C PHE A 11 2.86 14.94 -12.00
N LEU A 12 3.30 13.72 -12.33
CA LEU A 12 4.19 12.93 -11.48
C LEU A 12 5.57 13.59 -11.30
N LYS A 13 6.05 14.34 -12.30
CA LYS A 13 7.28 15.14 -12.19
C LYS A 13 7.08 16.35 -11.29
N LEU A 14 6.04 17.14 -11.53
CA LEU A 14 5.78 18.40 -10.81
C LEU A 14 5.42 18.18 -9.34
N ARG A 15 4.69 17.11 -9.00
CA ARG A 15 4.34 16.81 -7.59
C ARG A 15 5.55 16.54 -6.69
N ARG A 16 6.74 16.26 -7.25
CA ARG A 16 7.98 16.10 -6.47
C ARG A 16 8.45 17.44 -5.88
N GLN A 17 8.01 18.56 -6.46
CA GLN A 17 8.46 19.91 -6.11
C GLN A 17 7.35 20.75 -5.46
N HIS A 18 6.09 20.41 -5.73
CA HIS A 18 4.93 21.23 -5.37
C HIS A 18 3.88 20.41 -4.63
N LEU A 19 3.08 21.10 -3.80
CA LEU A 19 2.00 20.46 -3.05
C LEU A 19 0.88 20.01 -3.98
N VAL A 20 0.33 18.84 -3.69
CA VAL A 20 -0.82 18.27 -4.40
C VAL A 20 -2.04 18.32 -3.49
N PHE A 21 -3.15 18.86 -3.99
CA PHE A 21 -4.42 18.93 -3.29
C PHE A 21 -5.46 18.01 -3.95
N ASP A 22 -6.02 17.11 -3.16
CA ASP A 22 -7.15 16.26 -3.52
C ASP A 22 -8.45 16.90 -3.04
N VAL A 23 -9.28 17.35 -4.00
CA VAL A 23 -10.53 18.06 -3.69
C VAL A 23 -11.75 17.14 -3.69
N ARG A 24 -11.54 15.82 -3.67
CA ARG A 24 -12.60 14.83 -3.44
C ARG A 24 -13.10 14.89 -2.01
N SER A 25 -14.22 14.21 -1.74
CA SER A 25 -14.76 14.18 -0.37
C SER A 25 -13.83 13.41 0.59
N PRO A 26 -13.95 13.63 1.91
CA PRO A 26 -13.12 12.93 2.90
C PRO A 26 -13.17 11.41 2.77
N GLY A 27 -14.35 10.82 2.55
CA GLY A 27 -14.49 9.38 2.33
C GLY A 27 -13.78 8.87 1.07
N GLU A 28 -13.82 9.63 -0.04
CA GLU A 28 -13.07 9.30 -1.26
C GLU A 28 -11.53 9.33 -1.00
N TYR A 29 -11.04 10.31 -0.24
CA TYR A 29 -9.61 10.47 0.10
C TYR A 29 -9.11 9.40 1.08
N ASN A 30 -9.88 9.14 2.15
CA ASN A 30 -9.56 8.15 3.17
C ASN A 30 -9.60 6.71 2.62
N HIS A 31 -10.46 6.45 1.64
CA HIS A 31 -10.46 5.16 0.96
C HIS A 31 -9.13 4.93 0.24
N ALA A 32 -8.71 5.87 -0.61
CA ALA A 32 -7.40 5.87 -1.25
C ALA A 32 -7.15 7.21 -1.95
N HIS A 33 -5.91 7.67 -1.99
CA HIS A 33 -5.51 8.93 -2.63
C HIS A 33 -4.14 8.79 -3.30
N ILE A 34 -3.74 9.82 -4.07
CA ILE A 34 -2.39 9.90 -4.63
C ILE A 34 -1.41 10.06 -3.45
N PRO A 35 -0.41 9.18 -3.28
CA PRO A 35 0.56 9.30 -2.20
C PRO A 35 1.21 10.70 -2.16
N GLY A 36 1.23 11.30 -0.98
CA GLY A 36 1.72 12.66 -0.74
C GLY A 36 0.73 13.80 -1.05
N ALA A 37 -0.50 13.51 -1.50
CA ALA A 37 -1.54 14.52 -1.66
C ALA A 37 -2.20 14.91 -0.33
N TYR A 38 -2.51 16.20 -0.18
CA TYR A 38 -3.24 16.76 0.96
C TYR A 38 -4.73 16.83 0.63
N SER A 39 -5.58 16.49 1.61
CA SER A 39 -7.02 16.63 1.46
C SER A 39 -7.42 18.12 1.51
N LEU A 40 -8.13 18.60 0.49
CA LEU A 40 -8.73 19.94 0.45
C LEU A 40 -10.16 19.83 -0.10
N PRO A 41 -11.06 19.18 0.65
CA PRO A 41 -12.33 18.71 0.11
C PRO A 41 -13.24 19.87 -0.31
N LEU A 42 -13.67 19.86 -1.57
CA LEU A 42 -14.67 20.82 -2.06
C LEU A 42 -16.02 20.61 -1.36
N PHE A 43 -16.35 19.35 -1.08
CA PHE A 43 -17.60 18.92 -0.46
C PHE A 43 -17.34 17.94 0.68
N THR A 44 -18.15 17.95 1.73
CA THR A 44 -18.24 16.82 2.68
C THR A 44 -18.81 15.58 1.98
N ASP A 45 -18.81 14.42 2.63
CA ASP A 45 -19.39 13.21 2.08
C ASP A 45 -20.91 13.36 1.84
N GLU A 46 -21.61 14.05 2.74
CA GLU A 46 -23.04 14.36 2.65
C GLU A 46 -23.33 15.34 1.50
N GLU A 47 -22.61 16.46 1.45
CA GLU A 47 -22.75 17.45 0.37
C GLU A 47 -22.43 16.82 -0.98
N ARG A 48 -21.39 15.98 -1.05
CA ARG A 48 -21.00 15.24 -2.25
C ARG A 48 -22.13 14.33 -2.71
N LYS A 49 -22.82 13.67 -1.78
CA LYS A 49 -23.99 12.83 -2.07
C LYS A 49 -25.13 13.68 -2.63
N VAL A 50 -25.46 14.81 -2.00
CA VAL A 50 -26.53 15.73 -2.46
C VAL A 50 -26.25 16.23 -3.88
N VAL A 51 -25.09 16.84 -4.11
CA VAL A 51 -24.70 17.36 -5.43
C VAL A 51 -24.64 16.24 -6.47
N GLY A 52 -24.19 15.05 -6.07
CA GLY A 52 -24.16 13.88 -6.94
C GLY A 52 -25.53 13.38 -7.37
N THR A 53 -26.48 13.37 -6.44
CA THR A 53 -27.87 12.99 -6.70
C THR A 53 -28.53 13.99 -7.63
N ALA A 54 -28.42 15.29 -7.35
CA ALA A 54 -28.96 16.34 -8.21
C ALA A 54 -28.39 16.26 -9.64
N TYR A 55 -27.08 16.00 -9.79
CA TYR A 55 -26.45 15.88 -11.10
C TYR A 55 -27.00 14.70 -11.91
N LYS A 56 -27.35 13.59 -11.25
CA LYS A 56 -27.84 12.37 -11.91
C LYS A 56 -29.36 12.38 -12.13
N GLN A 57 -30.12 12.93 -11.19
CA GLN A 57 -31.58 12.79 -11.13
C GLN A 57 -32.34 14.05 -11.55
N GLU A 58 -31.72 15.23 -11.47
CA GLU A 58 -32.35 16.50 -11.80
C GLU A 58 -31.73 17.09 -13.07
N SER A 59 -30.68 17.90 -12.93
CA SER A 59 -29.95 18.48 -14.07
C SER A 59 -28.54 18.91 -13.66
N ARG A 60 -27.69 19.10 -14.67
CA ARG A 60 -26.34 19.63 -14.49
C ARG A 60 -26.37 21.02 -13.86
N GLU A 61 -27.25 21.89 -14.33
CA GLU A 61 -27.39 23.27 -13.88
C GLU A 61 -27.81 23.34 -12.42
N GLN A 62 -28.75 22.48 -12.01
CA GLN A 62 -29.22 22.43 -10.63
C GLN A 62 -28.14 21.92 -9.67
N ALA A 63 -27.38 20.90 -10.07
CA ALA A 63 -26.24 20.43 -9.30
C ALA A 63 -25.14 21.50 -9.15
N ILE A 64 -24.94 22.33 -10.18
CA ILE A 64 -24.01 23.47 -10.12
C ILE A 64 -24.49 24.50 -9.12
N LYS A 65 -25.78 24.87 -9.11
CA LYS A 65 -26.34 25.83 -8.15
C LYS A 65 -26.14 25.37 -6.70
N ILE A 66 -26.52 24.13 -6.40
CA ILE A 66 -26.32 23.53 -5.07
C ILE A 66 -24.82 23.49 -4.71
N GLY A 67 -23.98 23.14 -5.69
CA GLY A 67 -22.53 23.12 -5.49
C GLY A 67 -21.93 24.49 -5.19
N LEU A 68 -22.47 25.56 -5.79
CA LEU A 68 -22.04 26.94 -5.52
C LEU A 68 -22.43 27.38 -4.11
N ASP A 69 -23.60 26.98 -3.60
CA ASP A 69 -24.03 27.29 -2.24
C ASP A 69 -23.06 26.69 -1.20
N TYR A 70 -22.66 25.43 -1.38
CA TYR A 70 -21.66 24.78 -0.51
C TYR A 70 -20.25 25.33 -0.71
N PHE A 71 -19.85 25.59 -1.96
CA PHE A 71 -18.49 26.06 -2.26
C PHE A 71 -18.26 27.48 -1.74
N GLY A 72 -19.23 28.39 -1.97
CA GLY A 72 -19.14 29.80 -1.58
C GLY A 72 -18.83 29.99 -0.09
N ALA A 73 -19.49 29.21 0.78
CA ALA A 73 -19.26 29.24 2.22
C ALA A 73 -17.83 28.82 2.65
N LYS A 74 -17.11 28.10 1.78
CA LYS A 74 -15.79 27.50 2.08
C LYS A 74 -14.62 28.17 1.35
N MET A 75 -14.88 29.03 0.37
CA MET A 75 -13.85 29.59 -0.52
C MET A 75 -12.71 30.25 0.26
N ARG A 76 -13.03 31.16 1.19
CA ARG A 76 -12.02 31.86 1.99
C ARG A 76 -11.15 30.89 2.78
N LYS A 77 -11.76 29.93 3.47
CA LYS A 77 -11.05 28.95 4.30
C LYS A 77 -10.08 28.09 3.48
N MET A 78 -10.48 27.67 2.28
CA MET A 78 -9.59 26.89 1.40
C MET A 78 -8.35 27.68 0.99
N VAL A 79 -8.50 28.97 0.68
CA VAL A 79 -7.37 29.85 0.32
C VAL A 79 -6.41 30.00 1.51
N GLU A 80 -6.94 30.29 2.71
CA GLU A 80 -6.15 30.43 3.93
C GLU A 80 -5.40 29.14 4.29
N GLU A 81 -6.01 27.97 4.07
CA GLU A 81 -5.38 26.67 4.29
C GLU A 81 -4.21 26.41 3.34
N VAL A 82 -4.40 26.67 2.03
CA VAL A 82 -3.33 26.53 1.02
C VAL A 82 -2.21 27.54 1.27
N GLU A 83 -2.55 28.79 1.62
CA GLU A 83 -1.57 29.81 1.97
C GLU A 83 -0.72 29.41 3.18
N ALA A 84 -1.35 28.90 4.24
CA ALA A 84 -0.66 28.44 5.42
C ALA A 84 0.30 27.29 5.11
N MET A 85 -0.10 26.33 4.27
CA MET A 85 0.74 25.21 3.84
C MET A 85 1.93 25.62 2.96
N LEU A 86 1.81 26.74 2.23
CA LEU A 86 2.87 27.28 1.39
C LEU A 86 3.73 28.34 2.11
N LYS A 87 3.44 28.65 3.38
CA LYS A 87 4.16 29.66 4.13
C LYS A 87 5.67 29.37 4.15
N GLY A 88 6.47 30.36 3.75
CA GLY A 88 7.93 30.23 3.66
C GLY A 88 8.45 29.64 2.35
N ARG A 89 7.57 29.27 1.41
CA ARG A 89 7.98 28.88 0.05
C ARG A 89 7.99 30.10 -0.87
N ASN A 90 9.07 30.25 -1.64
CA ASN A 90 9.18 31.30 -2.68
C ASN A 90 8.30 31.00 -3.89
N ASP A 91 8.06 29.72 -4.17
CA ASP A 91 7.19 29.26 -5.26
C ASP A 91 5.79 28.93 -4.73
N LYS A 92 4.79 29.63 -5.27
CA LYS A 92 3.36 29.50 -4.96
C LYS A 92 2.63 28.56 -5.94
N THR A 93 3.36 27.59 -6.51
CA THR A 93 2.81 26.58 -7.42
C THR A 93 2.16 25.43 -6.67
N VAL A 94 0.97 25.02 -7.11
CA VAL A 94 0.19 23.91 -6.55
C VAL A 94 -0.42 23.05 -7.65
N LEU A 95 -0.62 21.77 -7.35
CA LEU A 95 -1.35 20.83 -8.19
C LEU A 95 -2.69 20.51 -7.54
N VAL A 96 -3.76 20.44 -8.35
CA VAL A 96 -5.11 20.14 -7.87
C VAL A 96 -5.70 19.02 -8.71
N HIS A 97 -6.31 18.03 -8.05
CA HIS A 97 -7.07 17.00 -8.75
C HIS A 97 -8.38 16.67 -8.03
N CYS A 98 -9.31 16.10 -8.80
CA CYS A 98 -10.49 15.43 -8.26
C CYS A 98 -10.57 14.02 -8.88
N TRP A 99 -11.71 13.34 -8.77
CA TRP A 99 -11.89 11.99 -9.33
C TRP A 99 -11.59 11.89 -10.84
N ARG A 100 -12.07 12.85 -11.66
CA ARG A 100 -11.98 12.81 -13.14
C ARG A 100 -11.33 14.05 -13.78
N GLY A 101 -10.78 14.96 -12.98
CA GLY A 101 -10.25 16.23 -13.50
C GLY A 101 -11.34 17.14 -14.10
N GLY A 102 -12.56 17.08 -13.54
CA GLY A 102 -13.73 17.83 -14.00
C GLY A 102 -13.99 19.12 -13.23
N MET A 103 -15.26 19.50 -13.10
CA MET A 103 -15.68 20.78 -12.49
C MET A 103 -15.21 20.98 -11.05
N ARG A 104 -15.10 19.91 -10.25
CA ARG A 104 -14.66 20.01 -8.84
C ARG A 104 -13.25 20.59 -8.73
N SER A 105 -12.28 19.97 -9.41
CA SER A 105 -10.90 20.48 -9.44
C SER A 105 -10.79 21.79 -10.20
N ALA A 106 -11.60 22.00 -11.25
CA ALA A 106 -11.59 23.26 -11.99
C ALA A 106 -12.08 24.46 -11.15
N GLY A 107 -13.12 24.27 -10.33
CA GLY A 107 -13.65 25.32 -9.45
C GLY A 107 -12.65 25.72 -8.36
N VAL A 108 -12.04 24.74 -7.69
CA VAL A 108 -10.99 25.02 -6.70
C VAL A 108 -9.75 25.63 -7.36
N ALA A 109 -9.33 25.13 -8.52
CA ALA A 109 -8.20 25.70 -9.26
C ALA A 109 -8.44 27.15 -9.68
N TRP A 110 -9.68 27.49 -10.08
CA TRP A 110 -10.06 28.87 -10.40
C TRP A 110 -9.95 29.79 -9.18
N LEU A 111 -10.46 29.36 -8.03
CA LEU A 111 -10.37 30.13 -6.80
C LEU A 111 -8.91 30.39 -6.38
N LEU A 112 -8.08 29.34 -6.43
CA LEU A 112 -6.67 29.44 -6.06
C LEU A 112 -5.88 30.31 -7.07
N ASP A 113 -6.16 30.19 -8.36
CA ASP A 113 -5.56 31.06 -9.37
C ASP A 113 -6.00 32.52 -9.22
N LEU A 114 -7.28 32.77 -8.92
CA LEU A 114 -7.82 34.10 -8.66
C LEU A 114 -7.11 34.79 -7.49
N TYR A 115 -6.78 34.03 -6.44
CA TYR A 115 -6.00 34.56 -5.31
C TYR A 115 -4.53 34.86 -5.69
N GLY A 116 -3.97 34.14 -6.67
CA GLY A 116 -2.62 34.36 -7.18
C GLY A 116 -1.69 33.15 -7.07
N PHE A 117 -2.19 31.96 -6.73
CA PHE A 117 -1.41 30.73 -6.84
C PHE A 117 -1.23 30.33 -8.30
N LYS A 118 -0.09 29.70 -8.63
CA LYS A 118 0.09 29.08 -9.95
C LYS A 118 -0.47 27.66 -9.89
N VAL A 119 -1.57 27.39 -10.60
CA VAL A 119 -2.29 26.13 -10.46
C VAL A 119 -2.19 25.23 -11.68
N TYR A 120 -1.81 23.98 -11.43
CA TYR A 120 -1.88 22.88 -12.39
C TYR A 120 -3.00 21.91 -12.02
N THR A 121 -3.69 21.35 -13.01
CA THR A 121 -4.71 20.32 -12.79
C THR A 121 -4.43 19.04 -13.56
N LEU A 122 -4.68 17.89 -12.94
CA LEU A 122 -4.48 16.59 -13.58
C LEU A 122 -5.62 16.26 -14.55
N VAL A 123 -5.29 16.14 -15.84
CA VAL A 123 -6.22 15.64 -16.87
C VAL A 123 -6.63 14.21 -16.53
N GLY A 124 -7.95 13.96 -16.49
CA GLY A 124 -8.51 12.67 -16.08
C GLY A 124 -8.48 12.41 -14.57
N GLY A 125 -7.88 13.30 -13.78
CA GLY A 125 -7.89 13.27 -12.31
C GLY A 125 -7.31 12.00 -11.71
N TYR A 126 -7.76 11.66 -10.51
CA TYR A 126 -7.35 10.45 -9.80
C TYR A 126 -7.62 9.17 -10.60
N LYS A 127 -8.64 9.12 -11.46
CA LYS A 127 -8.85 8.00 -12.39
C LYS A 127 -7.66 7.79 -13.33
N ALA A 128 -7.06 8.86 -13.87
CA ALA A 128 -5.88 8.76 -14.72
C ALA A 128 -4.65 8.28 -13.93
N TYR A 129 -4.49 8.75 -12.69
CA TYR A 129 -3.47 8.22 -11.77
C TYR A 129 -3.66 6.72 -11.50
N ARG A 130 -4.91 6.26 -11.27
CA ARG A 130 -5.22 4.85 -11.05
C ARG A 130 -4.95 3.98 -12.27
N GLN A 131 -5.20 4.49 -13.46
CA GLN A 131 -4.82 3.81 -14.69
C GLN A 131 -3.29 3.67 -14.78
N TRP A 132 -2.55 4.75 -14.58
CA TRP A 132 -1.09 4.74 -14.55
C TRP A 132 -0.52 3.75 -13.52
N ALA A 133 -1.11 3.69 -12.32
CA ALA A 133 -0.70 2.78 -11.26
C ALA A 133 -0.86 1.31 -11.69
N ARG A 134 -2.00 0.97 -12.31
CA ARG A 134 -2.26 -0.40 -12.81
C ARG A 134 -1.30 -0.80 -13.91
N GLU A 135 -0.98 0.12 -14.82
CA GLU A 135 -0.02 -0.11 -15.90
C GLU A 135 1.40 -0.42 -15.36
N ARG A 136 1.73 -0.03 -14.11
CA ARG A 136 3.00 -0.43 -13.47
C ARG A 136 3.06 -1.93 -13.22
N PHE A 137 1.93 -2.58 -12.90
CA PHE A 137 1.91 -4.00 -12.54
C PHE A 137 2.09 -4.93 -13.73
N GLU A 138 1.91 -4.41 -14.95
CA GLU A 138 2.06 -5.16 -16.19
C GLU A 138 3.48 -5.06 -16.78
N GLN A 139 4.36 -4.24 -16.19
CA GLN A 139 5.74 -4.11 -16.66
C GLN A 139 6.59 -5.32 -16.24
N PRO A 140 7.57 -5.73 -17.07
CA PRO A 140 8.58 -6.68 -16.64
C PRO A 140 9.54 -6.00 -15.66
N TYR A 141 9.81 -6.66 -14.53
CA TYR A 141 10.78 -6.19 -13.54
C TYR A 141 11.86 -7.25 -13.33
N PRO A 142 13.13 -6.85 -13.12
CA PRO A 142 14.22 -7.75 -12.80
C PRO A 142 14.17 -8.15 -11.31
N PHE A 143 13.09 -8.82 -10.91
CA PHE A 143 12.91 -9.25 -9.53
C PHE A 143 13.92 -10.32 -9.13
N ARG A 144 14.39 -10.25 -7.88
CA ARG A 144 15.01 -11.35 -7.15
C ARG A 144 14.25 -11.57 -5.84
N ILE A 145 13.89 -12.81 -5.58
CA ILE A 145 13.04 -13.15 -4.45
C ILE A 145 13.90 -13.73 -3.32
N ILE A 146 13.72 -13.22 -2.11
CA ILE A 146 14.27 -13.80 -0.89
C ILE A 146 13.26 -14.83 -0.39
N GLY A 147 13.56 -16.10 -0.64
CA GLY A 147 12.83 -17.24 -0.12
C GLY A 147 13.39 -17.71 1.21
N GLY A 148 12.63 -18.51 1.94
CA GLY A 148 13.06 -19.03 3.23
C GLY A 148 11.88 -19.45 4.09
N TYR A 149 12.10 -20.48 4.91
CA TYR A 149 11.12 -20.94 5.88
C TYR A 149 10.71 -19.82 6.85
N THR A 150 9.59 -20.00 7.54
CA THR A 150 9.19 -19.06 8.61
C THR A 150 10.27 -19.04 9.69
N GLY A 151 10.57 -17.86 10.24
CA GLY A 151 11.67 -17.67 11.21
C GLY A 151 13.07 -17.59 10.60
N SER A 152 13.24 -17.71 9.27
CA SER A 152 14.55 -17.56 8.61
C SER A 152 15.09 -16.12 8.54
N GLY A 153 14.34 -15.13 9.02
CA GLY A 153 14.81 -13.75 9.06
C GLY A 153 14.85 -12.99 7.72
N LYS A 154 13.97 -13.36 6.78
CA LYS A 154 13.89 -12.74 5.44
C LYS A 154 13.79 -11.21 5.48
N THR A 155 12.94 -10.69 6.35
CA THR A 155 12.73 -9.24 6.52
C THR A 155 13.98 -8.51 6.98
N GLN A 156 14.79 -9.12 7.87
CA GLN A 156 16.07 -8.52 8.27
C GLN A 156 17.05 -8.49 7.09
N VAL A 157 17.11 -9.55 6.28
CA VAL A 157 17.94 -9.57 5.06
C VAL A 157 17.47 -8.53 4.04
N LEU A 158 16.17 -8.37 3.84
CA LEU A 158 15.61 -7.34 2.96
C LEU A 158 16.00 -5.93 3.43
N HIS A 159 15.92 -5.66 4.73
CA HIS A 159 16.37 -4.39 5.29
C HIS A 159 17.88 -4.16 5.14
N GLU A 160 18.70 -5.19 5.31
CA GLU A 160 20.14 -5.07 5.12
C GLU A 160 20.53 -4.83 3.65
N LEU A 161 19.82 -5.46 2.71
CA LEU A 161 19.95 -5.15 1.28
C LEU A 161 19.60 -3.69 1.00
N LYS A 162 18.56 -3.16 1.63
CA LYS A 162 18.22 -1.73 1.54
C LYS A 162 19.34 -0.84 2.09
N ASN A 163 19.91 -1.19 3.23
CA ASN A 163 21.00 -0.44 3.88
C ASN A 163 22.28 -0.42 3.05
N THR A 164 22.53 -1.50 2.29
CA THR A 164 23.66 -1.61 1.36
C THR A 164 23.41 -0.96 -0.01
N GLY A 165 22.29 -0.22 -0.16
CA GLY A 165 21.97 0.54 -1.36
C GLY A 165 21.29 -0.27 -2.47
N GLN A 166 20.86 -1.51 -2.19
CA GLN A 166 20.06 -2.27 -3.14
C GLN A 166 18.61 -1.78 -3.12
N HIS A 167 17.95 -1.81 -4.28
CA HIS A 167 16.52 -1.53 -4.34
C HIS A 167 15.73 -2.72 -3.79
N THR A 168 14.94 -2.46 -2.76
CA THR A 168 14.07 -3.45 -2.12
C THR A 168 12.63 -2.93 -2.08
N ILE A 169 11.66 -3.83 -2.28
CA ILE A 169 10.23 -3.55 -2.09
C ILE A 169 9.72 -4.45 -0.98
N ASP A 170 9.37 -3.83 0.15
CA ASP A 170 8.80 -4.50 1.32
C ASP A 170 7.27 -4.51 1.22
N LEU A 171 6.72 -5.61 0.72
CA LEU A 171 5.29 -5.77 0.50
C LEU A 171 4.49 -5.81 1.81
N GLU A 172 5.06 -6.38 2.87
CA GLU A 172 4.42 -6.44 4.19
C GLU A 172 4.33 -5.05 4.82
N ALA A 173 5.38 -4.23 4.69
CA ALA A 173 5.38 -2.85 5.14
C ALA A 173 4.34 -1.99 4.38
N ILE A 174 4.24 -2.15 3.06
CA ILE A 174 3.22 -1.45 2.26
C ILE A 174 1.81 -1.92 2.65
N ALA A 175 1.63 -3.22 2.89
CA ALA A 175 0.35 -3.79 3.33
C ALA A 175 0.03 -3.51 4.82
N LYS A 176 1.00 -2.99 5.59
CA LYS A 176 0.93 -2.84 7.06
C LYS A 176 0.46 -4.13 7.73
N HIS A 177 0.92 -5.26 7.20
CA HIS A 177 0.48 -6.60 7.61
C HIS A 177 1.56 -7.60 7.23
N ARG A 178 1.89 -8.51 8.14
CA ARG A 178 2.82 -9.61 7.85
C ARG A 178 2.08 -10.83 7.30
N GLY A 179 2.62 -11.53 6.32
CA GLY A 179 2.01 -12.68 5.66
C GLY A 179 1.72 -13.88 6.57
N SER A 180 2.25 -13.89 7.80
CA SER A 180 2.01 -14.96 8.80
C SER A 180 0.63 -14.85 9.47
N ALA A 181 0.11 -15.96 10.03
CA ALA A 181 -1.16 -15.91 10.79
C ALA A 181 -1.06 -15.07 12.09
N PHE A 182 0.16 -14.70 12.48
CA PHE A 182 0.50 -13.84 13.61
C PHE A 182 0.74 -12.38 13.18
N GLY A 183 0.59 -12.08 11.89
CA GLY A 183 1.13 -10.88 11.25
C GLY A 183 0.34 -9.59 11.35
N ALA A 184 -0.67 -9.49 12.22
CA ALA A 184 -1.28 -8.19 12.46
C ALA A 184 -0.24 -7.29 13.17
N ILE A 185 0.31 -6.31 12.45
CA ILE A 185 1.21 -5.31 13.05
C ILE A 185 0.35 -4.48 14.00
N GLU A 186 0.70 -4.46 15.29
CA GLU A 186 -0.06 -3.72 16.29
C GLU A 186 -0.07 -2.23 15.96
N GLY A 187 -1.26 -1.63 15.89
CA GLY A 187 -1.44 -0.18 15.95
C GLY A 187 -1.84 0.52 14.65
N GLU A 188 -1.60 -0.07 13.47
CA GLU A 188 -1.95 0.59 12.20
C GLU A 188 -3.01 -0.18 11.39
N PRO A 189 -4.06 0.48 10.90
CA PRO A 189 -5.03 -0.16 10.02
C PRO A 189 -4.36 -0.51 8.69
N CYS A 190 -4.60 -1.73 8.20
CA CYS A 190 -4.22 -2.11 6.84
C CYS A 190 -4.83 -1.10 5.85
N PRO A 191 -4.08 -0.68 4.81
CA PRO A 191 -4.62 0.16 3.78
C PRO A 191 -5.78 -0.54 3.08
N THR A 192 -6.60 0.20 2.33
CA THR A 192 -7.50 -0.44 1.37
C THR A 192 -6.67 -1.09 0.26
N GLN A 193 -7.25 -2.06 -0.45
CA GLN A 193 -6.64 -2.65 -1.65
C GLN A 193 -6.21 -1.57 -2.64
N GLU A 194 -7.03 -0.53 -2.82
CA GLU A 194 -6.72 0.55 -3.74
C GLU A 194 -5.52 1.40 -3.28
N MET A 195 -5.42 1.70 -1.99
CA MET A 195 -4.31 2.47 -1.45
C MET A 195 -3.01 1.65 -1.45
N PHE A 196 -3.08 0.35 -1.15
CA PHE A 196 -1.95 -0.57 -1.30
C PHE A 196 -1.40 -0.54 -2.74
N GLU A 197 -2.28 -0.66 -3.73
CA GLU A 197 -1.88 -0.60 -5.13
C GLU A 197 -1.25 0.76 -5.50
N ASN A 198 -1.77 1.86 -4.96
CA ASN A 198 -1.17 3.17 -5.20
C ASN A 198 0.25 3.25 -4.65
N LEU A 199 0.48 2.79 -3.43
CA LEU A 199 1.81 2.79 -2.79
C LEU A 199 2.78 1.85 -3.52
N LEU A 200 2.32 0.65 -3.87
CA LEU A 200 3.14 -0.31 -4.60
C LEU A 200 3.53 0.21 -5.99
N ALA A 201 2.63 0.89 -6.69
CA ALA A 201 2.95 1.50 -7.98
C ALA A 201 4.01 2.61 -7.87
N GLU A 202 4.08 3.34 -6.74
CA GLU A 202 5.13 4.32 -6.50
C GLU A 202 6.50 3.67 -6.36
N GLU A 203 6.61 2.64 -5.52
CA GLU A 203 7.86 1.90 -5.30
C GLU A 203 8.37 1.29 -6.62
N LEU A 204 7.48 0.67 -7.40
CA LEU A 204 7.81 0.16 -8.72
C LEU A 204 8.23 1.26 -9.71
N ASN A 205 7.61 2.44 -9.63
CA ASN A 205 7.97 3.54 -10.51
C ASN A 205 9.32 4.17 -10.15
N ILE A 206 9.75 4.13 -8.89
CA ILE A 206 11.10 4.57 -8.50
C ILE A 206 12.14 3.80 -9.31
N HIS A 207 11.97 2.47 -9.42
CA HIS A 207 12.86 1.61 -10.19
C HIS A 207 12.93 1.99 -11.67
N LEU A 208 11.77 2.21 -12.30
CA LEU A 208 11.71 2.57 -13.72
C LEU A 208 12.42 3.89 -14.02
N VAL A 209 12.57 4.76 -13.01
CA VAL A 209 13.27 6.05 -13.12
C VAL A 209 14.76 5.94 -12.76
N SER A 210 15.13 5.13 -11.76
CA SER A 210 16.53 4.92 -11.35
C SER A 210 17.28 4.01 -12.33
N GLY A 211 16.59 3.09 -13.00
CA GLY A 211 17.19 2.13 -13.91
C GLY A 211 17.98 1.04 -13.18
N ASP A 212 17.56 0.66 -11.97
CA ASP A 212 18.28 -0.37 -11.20
C ASP A 212 18.32 -1.70 -11.95
N SER A 213 19.37 -2.47 -11.76
CA SER A 213 19.51 -3.76 -12.44
C SER A 213 18.73 -4.89 -11.77
N VAL A 214 18.34 -4.72 -10.50
CA VAL A 214 17.68 -5.73 -9.67
C VAL A 214 16.75 -5.05 -8.66
N ILE A 215 15.61 -5.67 -8.38
CA ILE A 215 14.72 -5.32 -7.27
C ILE A 215 14.53 -6.55 -6.38
N TRP A 216 14.81 -6.43 -5.09
CA TRP A 216 14.61 -7.51 -4.13
C TRP A 216 13.23 -7.45 -3.47
N LEU A 217 12.58 -8.62 -3.34
CA LEU A 217 11.31 -8.78 -2.64
C LEU A 217 11.34 -10.04 -1.78
N GLU A 218 10.49 -10.12 -0.76
CA GLU A 218 10.25 -11.37 -0.04
C GLU A 218 9.33 -12.32 -0.81
N ASP A 219 9.49 -13.62 -0.56
CA ASP A 219 8.63 -14.68 -1.11
C ASP A 219 7.25 -14.71 -0.46
N GLU A 220 6.43 -13.72 -0.82
CA GLU A 220 5.06 -13.61 -0.32
C GLU A 220 4.06 -14.44 -1.14
N SER A 221 3.03 -14.92 -0.43
CA SER A 221 1.85 -15.45 -1.11
C SER A 221 1.12 -14.31 -1.84
N GLN A 222 0.25 -14.62 -2.81
CA GLN A 222 -0.50 -13.56 -3.50
C GLN A 222 -1.29 -12.68 -2.52
N ARG A 223 -1.70 -13.24 -1.38
CA ARG A 223 -2.52 -12.56 -0.39
C ARG A 223 -1.75 -12.28 0.89
N ILE A 224 -1.66 -11.01 1.27
CA ILE A 224 -1.06 -10.54 2.52
C ILE A 224 -2.20 -10.03 3.42
N GLY A 225 -2.64 -10.85 4.38
CA GLY A 225 -3.81 -10.52 5.21
C GLY A 225 -5.09 -10.40 4.39
N THR A 226 -5.64 -9.19 4.24
CA THR A 226 -6.79 -8.88 3.37
C THR A 226 -6.40 -8.28 2.02
N ILE A 227 -5.12 -7.97 1.84
CA ILE A 227 -4.56 -7.34 0.64
C ILE A 227 -4.15 -8.42 -0.35
N ASN A 228 -4.36 -8.14 -1.63
CA ASN A 228 -3.99 -9.03 -2.71
C ASN A 228 -2.98 -8.35 -3.63
N ILE A 229 -1.86 -8.99 -3.88
CA ILE A 229 -0.89 -8.53 -4.87
C ILE A 229 -1.55 -8.62 -6.25
N PRO A 230 -1.49 -7.55 -7.07
CA PRO A 230 -2.02 -7.57 -8.44
C PRO A 230 -1.51 -8.80 -9.20
N HIS A 231 -2.43 -9.55 -9.80
CA HIS A 231 -2.12 -10.86 -10.38
C HIS A 231 -0.99 -10.82 -11.42
N PRO A 232 -0.92 -9.86 -12.36
CA PRO A 232 0.19 -9.78 -13.31
C PRO A 232 1.56 -9.63 -12.62
N LEU A 233 1.65 -8.76 -11.62
CA LEU A 233 2.88 -8.57 -10.83
C LEU A 233 3.27 -9.84 -10.08
N TRP A 234 2.28 -10.51 -9.47
CA TRP A 234 2.52 -11.74 -8.73
C TRP A 234 3.04 -12.87 -9.62
N VAL A 235 2.54 -12.99 -10.86
CA VAL A 235 3.08 -13.94 -11.85
C VAL A 235 4.55 -13.62 -12.15
N THR A 236 4.90 -12.34 -12.34
CA THR A 236 6.29 -11.92 -12.52
C THR A 236 7.17 -12.31 -11.32
N MET A 237 6.70 -12.08 -10.09
CA MET A 237 7.40 -12.51 -8.86
C MET A 237 7.58 -14.04 -8.80
N ARG A 238 6.58 -14.81 -9.23
CA ARG A 238 6.64 -16.28 -9.20
C ARG A 238 7.63 -16.89 -10.18
N ASN A 239 7.92 -16.18 -11.26
CA ASN A 239 8.88 -16.61 -12.29
C ASN A 239 10.30 -16.06 -12.05
N ALA A 240 10.48 -15.19 -11.05
CA ALA A 240 11.76 -14.58 -10.74
C ALA A 240 12.73 -15.56 -10.02
N PRO A 241 14.06 -15.37 -10.17
CA PRO A 241 15.07 -16.10 -9.40
C PRO A 241 14.84 -16.01 -7.90
N VAL A 242 15.05 -17.13 -7.18
CA VAL A 242 14.83 -17.21 -5.73
C VAL A 242 16.14 -17.50 -5.02
N CYS A 243 16.59 -16.58 -4.17
CA CYS A 243 17.64 -16.83 -3.19
C CYS A 243 17.01 -17.39 -1.91
N PHE A 244 17.31 -18.65 -1.58
CA PHE A 244 16.69 -19.34 -0.46
C PHE A 244 17.56 -19.28 0.80
N LEU A 245 17.02 -18.71 1.88
CA LEU A 245 17.66 -18.66 3.19
C LEU A 245 17.44 -19.98 3.94
N GLU A 246 18.51 -20.77 4.00
CA GLU A 246 18.54 -22.04 4.73
C GLU A 246 19.06 -21.81 6.15
N VAL A 247 18.12 -21.71 7.09
CA VAL A 247 18.42 -21.50 8.52
C VAL A 247 18.01 -22.75 9.32
N PRO A 248 18.87 -23.27 10.21
CA PRO A 248 18.55 -24.43 11.05
C PRO A 248 17.25 -24.25 11.83
N PHE A 249 16.51 -25.36 12.03
CA PHE A 249 15.20 -25.33 12.67
C PHE A 249 15.22 -24.67 14.06
N GLU A 250 16.21 -24.99 14.90
CA GLU A 250 16.30 -24.44 16.26
C GLU A 250 16.60 -22.93 16.26
N GLU A 251 17.40 -22.43 15.30
CA GLU A 251 17.65 -21.00 15.17
C GLU A 251 16.40 -20.25 14.72
N ARG A 252 15.66 -20.79 13.73
CA ARG A 252 14.37 -20.24 13.31
C ARG A 252 13.35 -20.23 14.44
N LEU A 253 13.34 -21.27 15.27
CA LEU A 253 12.47 -21.36 16.44
C LEU A 253 12.81 -20.29 17.47
N LYS A 254 14.10 -20.04 17.72
CA LYS A 254 14.54 -18.95 18.58
C LYS A 254 14.06 -17.60 18.03
N HIS A 255 14.34 -17.31 16.76
CA HIS A 255 13.95 -16.03 16.14
C HIS A 255 12.45 -15.78 16.17
N ILE A 256 11.62 -16.75 15.78
CA ILE A 256 10.16 -16.58 15.75
C ILE A 256 9.57 -16.42 17.16
N THR A 257 10.18 -17.06 18.16
CA THR A 257 9.76 -16.95 19.57
C THR A 257 10.13 -15.57 20.13
N GLU A 258 11.31 -15.05 19.80
CA GLU A 258 11.70 -13.68 20.16
C GLU A 258 10.81 -12.63 19.49
N GLU A 259 10.45 -12.85 18.23
CA GLU A 259 9.67 -11.93 17.42
C GLU A 259 8.17 -11.90 17.80
N TYR A 260 7.55 -13.07 17.99
CA TYR A 260 6.10 -13.17 18.21
C TYR A 260 5.71 -13.66 19.60
N GLY A 261 6.63 -14.28 20.35
CA GLY A 261 6.34 -14.85 21.67
C GLY A 261 6.04 -13.80 22.75
N VAL A 262 6.37 -12.53 22.49
CA VAL A 262 6.06 -11.39 23.38
C VAL A 262 4.61 -10.90 23.27
N GLN A 263 3.86 -11.40 22.27
CA GLN A 263 2.47 -11.01 22.05
C GLN A 263 1.53 -11.55 23.14
N PRO A 264 0.41 -10.87 23.44
CA PRO A 264 -0.59 -11.37 24.38
C PRO A 264 -1.08 -12.78 24.03
N LYS A 265 -1.22 -13.64 25.05
CA LYS A 265 -1.61 -15.04 24.90
C LYS A 265 -2.93 -15.20 24.13
N GLU A 266 -3.88 -14.29 24.36
CA GLU A 266 -5.20 -14.28 23.73
C GLU A 266 -5.08 -14.05 22.21
N LYS A 267 -4.13 -13.21 21.78
CA LYS A 267 -3.86 -12.97 20.35
C LYS A 267 -3.25 -14.20 19.70
N LEU A 268 -2.28 -14.83 20.37
CA LEU A 268 -1.65 -16.06 19.90
C LEU A 268 -2.67 -17.19 19.79
N ALA A 269 -3.51 -17.39 20.81
CA ALA A 269 -4.59 -18.36 20.80
C ALA A 269 -5.60 -18.08 19.68
N GLY A 270 -5.99 -16.82 19.48
CA GLY A 270 -6.87 -16.41 18.38
C GLY A 270 -6.28 -16.75 17.01
N ALA A 271 -4.97 -16.57 16.82
CA ALA A 271 -4.27 -16.97 15.60
C ALA A 271 -4.26 -18.50 15.38
N VAL A 272 -4.05 -19.29 16.44
CA VAL A 272 -4.12 -20.76 16.40
C VAL A 272 -5.52 -21.22 15.99
N HIS A 273 -6.57 -20.62 16.56
CA HIS A 273 -7.95 -20.94 16.19
C HIS A 273 -8.27 -20.68 14.72
N ARG A 274 -7.70 -19.63 14.11
CA ARG A 274 -7.88 -19.35 12.67
C ARG A 274 -7.34 -20.47 11.79
N ILE A 275 -6.29 -21.17 12.21
CA ILE A 275 -5.65 -22.23 11.44
C ILE A 275 -6.04 -23.65 11.89
N GLN A 276 -6.87 -23.80 12.93
CA GLN A 276 -7.18 -25.10 13.58
C GLN A 276 -7.58 -26.22 12.60
N LYS A 277 -8.37 -25.89 11.56
CA LYS A 277 -8.83 -26.86 10.55
C LYS A 277 -7.67 -27.45 9.75
N ARG A 278 -6.62 -26.65 9.49
CA ARG A 278 -5.43 -27.05 8.72
C ARG A 278 -4.32 -27.60 9.62
N LEU A 279 -4.25 -27.11 10.86
CA LEU A 279 -3.27 -27.54 11.85
C LEU A 279 -3.57 -28.95 12.37
N GLY A 280 -4.85 -29.29 12.55
CA GLY A 280 -5.29 -30.58 13.09
C GLY A 280 -5.75 -30.45 14.55
N PRO A 281 -6.71 -31.28 15.00
CA PRO A 281 -7.31 -31.14 16.33
C PRO A 281 -6.32 -31.40 17.47
N LEU A 282 -5.39 -32.36 17.30
CA LEU A 282 -4.40 -32.71 18.31
C LEU A 282 -3.38 -31.57 18.48
N GLU A 283 -2.77 -31.15 17.38
CA GLU A 283 -1.78 -30.06 17.35
C GLU A 283 -2.38 -28.74 17.84
N THR A 284 -3.65 -28.46 17.49
CA THR A 284 -4.37 -27.28 18.01
C THR A 284 -4.49 -27.33 19.53
N LYS A 285 -4.96 -28.46 20.08
CA LYS A 285 -5.13 -28.63 21.54
C LYS A 285 -3.79 -28.49 22.27
N MET A 286 -2.74 -29.15 21.78
CA MET A 286 -1.41 -29.08 22.38
C MET A 286 -0.83 -27.66 22.32
N THR A 287 -0.97 -26.98 21.18
CA THR A 287 -0.46 -25.61 21.02
C THR A 287 -1.14 -24.66 22.01
N LEU A 288 -2.47 -24.73 22.16
CA LEU A 288 -3.21 -23.90 23.10
C LEU A 288 -2.83 -24.19 24.56
N GLN A 289 -2.65 -25.47 24.91
CA GLN A 289 -2.18 -25.86 26.24
C GLN A 289 -0.78 -25.27 26.55
N PHE A 290 0.16 -25.37 25.61
CA PHE A 290 1.49 -24.79 25.80
C PHE A 290 1.45 -23.26 25.95
N LEU A 291 0.58 -22.56 25.21
CA LEU A 291 0.38 -21.12 25.37
C LEU A 291 -0.18 -20.77 26.77
N GLU A 292 -1.14 -21.55 27.25
CA GLU A 292 -1.75 -21.38 28.58
C GLU A 292 -0.71 -21.55 29.69
N GLU A 293 0.05 -22.65 29.64
CA GLU A 293 1.14 -22.98 30.58
C GLU A 293 2.35 -22.03 30.49
N GLY A 294 2.41 -21.15 29.48
CA GLY A 294 3.52 -20.23 29.26
C GLY A 294 4.74 -20.87 28.59
N ASN A 295 4.61 -22.11 28.09
CA ASN A 295 5.64 -22.79 27.31
C ASN A 295 5.59 -22.34 25.84
N ILE A 296 5.91 -21.07 25.61
CA ILE A 296 5.77 -20.42 24.29
C ILE A 296 6.63 -21.13 23.23
N THR A 297 7.86 -21.49 23.55
CA THR A 297 8.77 -22.15 22.61
C THR A 297 8.19 -23.45 22.05
N GLU A 298 7.57 -24.30 22.89
CA GLU A 298 6.97 -25.55 22.41
C GLU A 298 5.69 -25.33 21.60
N ALA A 299 4.90 -24.30 21.92
CA ALA A 299 3.80 -23.87 21.07
C ALA A 299 4.29 -23.48 19.66
N PHE A 300 5.34 -22.64 19.60
CA PHE A 300 5.93 -22.21 18.33
C PHE A 300 6.62 -23.36 17.58
N ARG A 301 7.17 -24.36 18.27
CA ARG A 301 7.74 -25.57 17.65
C ARG A 301 6.69 -26.33 16.83
N ILE A 302 5.48 -26.48 17.34
CA ILE A 302 4.36 -27.11 16.61
C ILE A 302 3.98 -26.25 15.40
N LEU A 303 3.81 -24.96 15.62
CA LEU A 303 3.41 -24.01 14.58
C LEU A 303 4.43 -23.94 13.44
N LEU A 304 5.72 -23.89 13.76
CA LEU A 304 6.81 -23.83 12.79
C LEU A 304 6.83 -25.07 11.88
N LYS A 305 6.64 -26.26 12.46
CA LYS A 305 6.49 -27.51 11.69
C LYS A 305 5.28 -27.47 10.75
N TYR A 306 4.17 -26.86 11.18
CA TYR A 306 3.01 -26.66 10.30
C TYR A 306 3.34 -25.73 9.13
N TYR A 307 3.98 -24.59 9.37
CA TYR A 307 4.35 -23.65 8.30
C TYR A 307 5.36 -24.23 7.32
N ASP A 308 6.37 -24.97 7.80
CA ASP A 308 7.33 -25.66 6.94
C ASP A 308 6.62 -26.65 5.98
N LYS A 309 5.60 -27.38 6.46
CA LYS A 309 4.78 -28.26 5.62
C LYS A 309 3.99 -27.48 4.56
N GLN A 310 3.42 -26.32 4.91
CA GLN A 310 2.69 -25.49 3.96
C GLN A 310 3.60 -24.86 2.91
N TYR A 311 4.80 -24.44 3.32
CA TYR A 311 5.79 -23.86 2.42
C TYR A 311 6.27 -24.88 1.38
N LYS A 312 6.58 -26.11 1.81
CA LYS A 312 6.93 -27.21 0.87
C LYS A 312 5.84 -27.47 -0.16
N LYS A 313 4.57 -27.52 0.26
CA LYS A 313 3.43 -27.65 -0.66
C LYS A 313 3.28 -26.47 -1.63
N ALA A 314 3.70 -25.26 -1.24
CA ALA A 314 3.65 -24.08 -2.10
C ALA A 314 4.82 -24.05 -3.10
N LEU A 315 5.98 -24.59 -2.72
CA LEU A 315 7.13 -24.81 -3.61
C LEU A 315 6.81 -25.85 -4.70
N GLU A 316 6.16 -26.97 -4.34
CA GLU A 316 5.74 -28.01 -5.31
C GLU A 316 4.77 -27.48 -6.37
N LYS A 317 4.14 -26.31 -6.12
CA LYS A 317 3.22 -25.64 -7.06
C LYS A 317 3.88 -24.50 -7.85
N ARG A 318 5.20 -24.27 -7.75
CA ARG A 318 5.87 -23.34 -8.69
C ARG A 318 6.12 -24.12 -9.99
N ASP A 319 5.75 -23.52 -11.14
CA ASP A 319 6.06 -24.08 -12.46
C ASP A 319 7.57 -24.10 -12.73
N ASN A 320 8.33 -23.25 -12.03
CA ASN A 320 9.78 -23.29 -11.98
C ASN A 320 10.20 -23.70 -10.56
N PRO A 321 10.45 -24.99 -10.28
CA PRO A 321 10.62 -25.47 -8.93
C PRO A 321 11.72 -24.73 -8.19
N LEU A 322 12.80 -24.33 -8.88
CA LEU A 322 13.96 -23.61 -8.34
C LEU A 322 14.80 -22.94 -9.47
N PRO A 323 14.60 -21.66 -9.83
CA PRO A 323 15.60 -20.93 -10.60
C PRO A 323 16.75 -20.51 -9.66
N ASP A 324 17.91 -21.15 -9.82
CA ASP A 324 19.17 -20.94 -9.09
C ASP A 324 19.01 -20.64 -7.58
N ILE A 325 18.83 -21.69 -6.76
CA ILE A 325 19.07 -21.55 -5.32
C ILE A 325 20.55 -21.21 -5.14
N GLN A 326 20.82 -19.93 -4.91
CA GLN A 326 22.07 -19.53 -4.29
C GLN A 326 21.92 -19.77 -2.80
N HIS A 327 22.53 -20.86 -2.32
CA HIS A 327 22.68 -21.11 -0.90
C HIS A 327 23.64 -20.04 -0.36
N ILE A 328 23.09 -19.10 0.41
CA ILE A 328 23.89 -18.16 1.20
C ILE A 328 24.02 -18.78 2.58
N SER A 329 25.22 -19.31 2.88
CA SER A 329 25.60 -19.89 4.19
C SER A 329 26.00 -18.82 5.19
#